data_AF-F1W3B8-F1
#
_entry.id   AF-F1W3B8-F1
#
_cell.length_a   1.000
_cell.length_b   1.000
_cell.length_c   1.000
_cell.angle_alpha   90.00
_cell.angle_beta   90.00
_cell.angle_gamma   90.00
#
_symmetry.space_group_name_H-M   'P 1'
#
loop_
_entity.id
_entity.type
_entity.pdbx_description
1 polymer ?
#
loop_
_entity_poly.entity_id
_entity_poly.type
_entity_poly.pdbx_seq_one_letter_code
_entity_poly.pdbx_strand_id
1 'polypeptide(L)'
;MRITSRVMQRWLLLLCIATTGIHAESIGLVGLFPGKAVLVIDGGAPRTYAVGSLVTDGVRLTGVSDTSAVLDEHGKRQQLAIGTHFSRGQSQGAPSITLQADSRGHFMAQGMINGLSLPMMVDTGASMVSMSAQDARRLGIDYKRGQRMFSNTANGVVPVFLVRLDNVRIGDLELSGVDGLVQEQGLPFALLGMSFLNRTVMQRDGQQMVLTKRY
;
A
#
# COMPACT_ATOMS: atom_id res chain seq x y z
N MET A 1 63.34 41.96 23.13
CA MET A 1 62.62 42.98 23.91
C MET A 1 61.15 42.97 23.47
N ARG A 2 60.24 42.51 24.36
CA ARG A 2 58.78 42.75 24.42
C ARG A 2 57.91 42.25 23.23
N ILE A 3 56.66 41.76 23.34
CA ILE A 3 55.76 41.23 24.39
C ILE A 3 54.42 40.95 23.65
N THR A 4 53.85 39.74 23.76
CA THR A 4 52.38 39.40 23.76
C THR A 4 51.53 39.78 22.53
N SER A 5 50.34 39.26 22.18
CA SER A 5 49.26 38.43 22.74
C SER A 5 48.43 37.99 21.51
N ARG A 6 47.64 36.92 21.42
CA ARG A 6 46.47 36.54 22.22
C ARG A 6 46.02 35.15 21.75
N VAL A 7 45.92 34.25 22.71
CA VAL A 7 45.19 32.97 22.65
C VAL A 7 43.69 33.28 22.60
N MET A 8 42.93 32.61 21.74
CA MET A 8 41.47 32.58 21.86
C MET A 8 40.96 31.16 21.60
N GLN A 9 41.08 30.34 22.64
CA GLN A 9 40.54 29.00 22.77
C GLN A 9 39.04 29.11 23.07
N ARG A 10 38.17 28.89 22.07
CA ARG A 10 36.72 28.78 22.29
C ARG A 10 36.39 27.35 22.71
N TRP A 11 36.15 27.17 24.00
CA TRP A 11 35.42 26.04 24.55
C TRP A 11 33.92 26.31 24.38
N LEU A 12 33.17 25.39 23.75
CA LEU A 12 31.71 25.38 23.87
C LEU A 12 31.21 23.94 23.96
N LEU A 13 30.37 23.72 24.97
CA LEU A 13 29.89 22.46 25.52
C LEU A 13 29.19 21.55 24.49
N LEU A 14 29.51 20.25 24.53
CA LEU A 14 28.69 19.18 23.97
C LEU A 14 27.46 18.95 24.87
N LEU A 15 26.28 19.26 24.34
CA LEU A 15 24.99 18.86 24.89
C LEU A 15 24.67 17.44 24.39
N CYS A 16 24.97 16.42 25.19
CA CYS A 16 24.57 15.04 24.90
C CYS A 16 23.06 14.89 25.14
N ILE A 17 22.26 15.02 24.07
CA ILE A 17 20.86 14.59 24.06
C ILE A 17 20.88 13.06 24.06
N ALA A 18 20.51 12.46 25.19
CA ALA A 18 20.26 11.02 25.27
C ALA A 18 18.99 10.71 24.47
N THR A 19 19.16 10.28 23.22
CA THR A 19 18.07 9.72 22.42
C THR A 19 17.74 8.35 23.01
N THR A 20 16.63 8.24 23.74
CA THR A 20 16.03 6.94 24.07
C THR A 20 15.65 6.27 22.76
N GLY A 21 16.43 5.28 22.34
CA GLY A 21 16.15 4.46 21.19
C GLY A 21 14.83 3.73 21.40
N ILE A 22 13.83 4.04 20.57
CA ILE A 22 12.67 3.17 20.38
C ILE A 22 13.22 1.95 19.64
N HIS A 23 13.56 0.89 20.37
CA HIS A 23 13.95 -0.38 19.75
C HIS A 23 12.70 -1.03 19.15
N ALA A 24 12.75 -1.35 17.86
CA ALA A 24 11.72 -2.13 17.20
C ALA A 24 11.83 -3.59 17.68
N GLU A 25 10.86 -4.05 18.47
CA GLU A 25 10.87 -5.41 19.04
C GLU A 25 10.38 -6.42 17.98
N SER A 26 11.25 -7.34 17.55
CA SER A 26 10.92 -8.36 16.54
C SER A 26 10.31 -9.62 17.16
N ILE A 27 9.24 -10.15 16.57
CA ILE A 27 8.53 -11.37 16.98
C ILE A 27 8.54 -12.35 15.80
N GLY A 28 9.36 -13.38 15.86
CA GLY A 28 9.41 -14.47 14.88
C GLY A 28 8.47 -15.61 15.25
N LEU A 29 7.77 -16.19 14.27
CA LEU A 29 7.01 -17.43 14.46
C LEU A 29 7.85 -18.64 14.02
N VAL A 30 8.18 -19.52 14.97
CA VAL A 30 9.08 -20.67 14.74
C VAL A 30 8.33 -22.00 14.73
N GLY A 31 7.15 -22.08 15.35
CA GLY A 31 6.36 -23.31 15.36
C GLY A 31 4.91 -23.06 15.73
N LEU A 32 4.03 -23.98 15.31
CA LEU A 32 2.60 -23.95 15.59
C LEU A 32 2.18 -25.30 16.18
N PHE A 33 1.28 -25.24 17.15
CA PHE A 33 0.60 -26.38 17.74
C PHE A 33 -0.89 -26.04 17.86
N PRO A 34 -1.78 -27.04 18.03
CA PRO A 34 -3.19 -26.77 18.27
C PRO A 34 -3.39 -25.79 19.44
N GLY A 35 -3.85 -24.57 19.12
CA GLY A 35 -4.10 -23.50 20.09
C GLY A 35 -2.86 -22.85 20.71
N LYS A 36 -1.64 -23.11 20.21
CA LYS A 36 -0.39 -22.50 20.72
C LYS A 36 0.58 -22.14 19.59
N ALA A 37 1.35 -21.09 19.78
CA ALA A 37 2.42 -20.68 18.88
C ALA A 37 3.75 -20.62 19.62
N VAL A 38 4.83 -21.03 18.96
CA VAL A 38 6.20 -20.85 19.43
C VAL A 38 6.76 -19.59 18.79
N LEU A 39 6.97 -18.56 19.60
CA LEU A 39 7.44 -17.26 19.17
C LEU A 39 8.84 -16.97 19.73
N VAL A 40 9.67 -16.30 18.92
CA VAL A 40 10.99 -15.78 19.30
C VAL A 40 10.89 -14.26 19.34
N ILE A 41 11.24 -13.65 20.46
CA ILE A 41 11.22 -12.19 20.63
C ILE A 41 12.66 -11.69 20.62
N ASP A 42 12.99 -10.72 19.76
CA ASP A 42 14.32 -10.10 19.61
C ASP A 42 15.48 -11.11 19.43
N GLY A 43 15.21 -12.18 18.68
CA GLY A 43 16.20 -13.25 18.48
C GLY A 43 16.52 -14.05 19.75
N GLY A 44 15.73 -13.91 20.81
CA GLY A 44 15.86 -14.66 22.05
C GLY A 44 15.46 -16.13 21.94
N ALA A 45 15.37 -16.81 23.09
CA ALA A 45 14.95 -18.21 23.12
C ALA A 45 13.48 -18.39 22.68
N PRO A 46 13.15 -19.42 21.90
CA PRO A 46 11.76 -19.73 21.53
C PRO A 46 10.89 -19.96 22.76
N ARG A 47 9.77 -19.25 22.85
CA ARG A 47 8.78 -19.37 23.93
C ARG A 47 7.42 -19.76 23.38
N THR A 48 6.71 -20.62 24.09
CA THR A 48 5.37 -21.07 23.66
C THR A 48 4.30 -20.19 24.31
N TYR A 49 3.39 -19.67 23.49
CA TYR A 49 2.25 -18.85 23.90
C TYR A 49 0.94 -19.54 23.51
N ALA A 50 -0.06 -19.53 24.39
CA ALA A 50 -1.39 -20.03 24.08
C ALA A 50 -2.27 -18.91 23.50
N VAL A 51 -3.27 -19.27 22.68
CA VAL A 51 -4.29 -18.32 22.23
C VAL A 51 -4.92 -17.62 23.45
N GLY A 52 -4.98 -16.30 23.41
CA GLY A 52 -5.41 -15.42 24.49
C GLY A 52 -4.28 -14.88 25.38
N SER A 53 -3.06 -15.43 25.28
CA SER A 53 -1.91 -14.98 26.08
C SER A 53 -1.32 -13.68 25.54
N LEU A 54 -0.88 -12.83 26.47
CA LEU A 54 -0.05 -11.67 26.15
C LEU A 54 1.34 -12.19 25.77
N VAL A 55 1.79 -11.88 24.57
CA VAL A 55 3.13 -12.26 24.09
C VAL A 55 4.17 -11.31 24.69
N THR A 56 3.79 -10.03 24.79
CA THR A 56 4.64 -8.89 25.17
C THR A 56 3.74 -7.65 25.25
N ASP A 57 4.27 -6.51 25.70
CA ASP A 57 3.45 -5.33 25.99
C ASP A 57 2.69 -4.84 24.74
N GLY A 58 1.37 -4.71 24.86
CA GLY A 58 0.46 -4.35 23.76
C GLY A 58 0.15 -5.43 22.72
N VAL A 59 0.80 -6.61 22.76
CA VAL A 59 0.62 -7.68 21.75
C VAL A 59 0.05 -8.97 22.35
N ARG A 60 -1.12 -9.40 21.87
CA ARG A 60 -1.80 -10.63 22.30
C ARG A 60 -1.92 -11.63 21.16
N LEU A 61 -1.68 -12.91 21.44
CA LEU A 61 -2.00 -13.98 20.50
C LEU A 61 -3.52 -14.20 20.49
N THR A 62 -4.19 -13.96 19.36
CA THR A 62 -5.67 -14.08 19.25
C THR A 62 -6.12 -15.27 18.43
N GLY A 63 -5.24 -15.84 17.59
CA GLY A 63 -5.57 -17.01 16.79
C GLY A 63 -4.34 -17.81 16.40
N VAL A 64 -4.53 -19.10 16.19
CA VAL A 64 -3.52 -20.02 15.68
C VAL A 64 -4.21 -20.93 14.68
N SER A 65 -3.56 -21.15 13.53
CA SER A 65 -3.96 -22.08 12.47
C SER A 65 -2.82 -23.06 12.20
N ASP A 66 -2.97 -23.92 11.19
CA ASP A 66 -1.93 -24.90 10.83
C ASP A 66 -0.69 -24.24 10.19
N THR A 67 -0.84 -23.04 9.61
CA THR A 67 0.22 -22.37 8.85
C THR A 67 0.56 -20.97 9.35
N SER A 68 -0.24 -20.41 10.24
CA SER A 68 -0.06 -19.04 10.74
C SER A 68 -0.59 -18.80 12.17
N ALA A 69 -0.05 -17.78 12.82
CA ALA A 69 -0.55 -17.22 14.07
C ALA A 69 -1.08 -15.80 13.85
N VAL A 70 -2.13 -15.41 14.56
CA VAL A 70 -2.72 -14.06 14.53
C VAL A 70 -2.40 -13.36 15.84
N LEU A 71 -1.62 -12.29 15.76
CA LEU A 71 -1.33 -11.38 16.86
C LEU A 71 -2.27 -10.17 16.78
N ASP A 72 -2.62 -9.60 17.92
CA ASP A 72 -3.38 -8.35 18.03
C ASP A 72 -2.50 -7.34 18.76
N GLU A 73 -2.12 -6.28 18.05
CA GLU A 73 -1.40 -5.12 18.58
C GLU A 73 -2.37 -3.93 18.62
N HIS A 74 -2.83 -3.55 19.82
CA HIS A 74 -3.73 -2.41 20.03
C HIS A 74 -4.97 -2.38 19.11
N GLY A 75 -5.58 -3.54 18.82
CA GLY A 75 -6.76 -3.68 17.97
C GLY A 75 -6.43 -3.95 16.49
N LYS A 76 -5.15 -3.93 16.09
CA LYS A 76 -4.71 -4.31 14.75
C LYS A 76 -4.29 -5.77 14.74
N ARG A 77 -5.08 -6.61 14.05
CA ARG A 77 -4.74 -8.01 13.83
C ARG A 77 -3.62 -8.13 12.77
N GLN A 78 -2.58 -8.88 13.10
CA GLN A 78 -1.41 -9.14 12.28
C GLN A 78 -1.25 -10.66 12.15
N GLN A 79 -1.20 -11.17 10.93
CA GLN A 79 -1.00 -12.60 10.67
C GLN A 79 0.48 -12.87 10.40
N LEU A 80 1.08 -13.78 11.15
CA LEU A 80 2.44 -14.26 10.95
C LEU A 80 2.42 -15.68 10.40
N ALA A 81 3.19 -15.94 9.35
CA ALA A 81 3.46 -17.28 8.85
C ALA A 81 4.73 -17.86 9.53
N ILE A 82 4.85 -19.19 9.60
CA ILE A 82 6.07 -19.84 10.13
C ILE A 82 7.29 -19.36 9.33
N GLY A 83 8.37 -19.00 10.03
CA GLY A 83 9.61 -18.49 9.45
C GLY A 83 9.59 -16.99 9.14
N THR A 84 8.47 -16.29 9.38
CA THR A 84 8.40 -14.82 9.26
C THR A 84 8.64 -14.15 10.60
N HIS A 85 9.17 -12.92 10.56
CA HIS A 85 9.32 -12.05 11.71
C HIS A 85 8.40 -10.83 11.57
N PHE A 86 7.76 -10.44 12.68
CA PHE A 86 6.98 -9.23 12.83
C PHE A 86 7.79 -8.22 13.62
N SER A 87 8.10 -7.06 13.06
CA SER A 87 8.81 -6.00 13.80
C SER A 87 7.79 -5.04 14.44
N ARG A 88 7.69 -5.03 15.77
CA ARG A 88 6.89 -4.07 16.54
C ARG A 88 7.35 -2.65 16.21
N GLY A 89 6.39 -1.78 15.90
CA GLY A 89 6.65 -0.40 15.45
C GLY A 89 6.90 -0.27 13.94
N GLN A 90 7.07 -1.39 13.23
CA GLN A 90 6.95 -1.43 11.78
C GLN A 90 5.51 -1.87 11.48
N SER A 91 4.58 -0.90 11.43
CA SER A 91 3.32 -1.14 10.74
C SER A 91 3.67 -1.78 9.40
N GLN A 92 3.04 -2.89 9.01
CA GLN A 92 3.08 -3.32 7.60
C GLN A 92 2.90 -2.04 6.79
N GLY A 93 3.92 -1.70 5.99
CA GLY A 93 3.93 -0.43 5.26
C GLY A 93 2.59 -0.27 4.56
N ALA A 94 2.10 0.97 4.43
CA ALA A 94 0.82 1.18 3.77
C ALA A 94 0.78 0.37 2.45
N PRO A 95 -0.35 -0.32 2.15
CA PRO A 95 -0.42 -1.24 1.02
C PRO A 95 0.22 -0.62 -0.21
N SER A 96 1.06 -1.37 -0.92
CA SER A 96 1.80 -0.82 -2.05
C SER A 96 1.95 -1.83 -3.17
N ILE A 97 2.13 -1.32 -4.37
CA ILE A 97 2.46 -2.10 -5.55
C ILE A 97 3.64 -1.46 -6.28
N THR A 98 4.54 -2.31 -6.75
CA THR A 98 5.62 -1.90 -7.65
C THR A 98 5.27 -2.33 -9.06
N LEU A 99 5.29 -1.39 -9.99
CA LEU A 99 5.05 -1.56 -11.41
C LEU A 99 6.34 -1.32 -12.17
N GLN A 100 6.56 -2.12 -13.22
CA GLN A 100 7.64 -1.90 -14.18
C GLN A 100 7.06 -1.33 -15.46
N ALA A 101 7.78 -0.39 -16.07
CA ALA A 101 7.43 0.14 -17.37
C ALA A 101 7.58 -0.95 -18.45
N ASP A 102 6.66 -0.97 -19.40
CA ASP A 102 6.75 -1.80 -20.59
C ASP A 102 7.81 -1.25 -21.57
N SER A 103 7.98 -1.93 -22.71
CA SER A 103 8.92 -1.51 -23.76
C SER A 103 8.63 -0.13 -24.37
N ARG A 104 7.42 0.40 -24.15
CA ARG A 104 6.97 1.72 -24.61
C ARG A 104 7.04 2.77 -23.51
N GLY A 105 7.46 2.38 -22.29
CA GLY A 105 7.55 3.27 -21.14
C GLY A 105 6.23 3.44 -20.36
N HIS A 106 5.21 2.63 -20.65
CA HIS A 106 3.93 2.68 -19.95
C HIS A 106 3.93 1.76 -18.72
N PHE A 107 3.32 2.22 -17.63
CA PHE A 107 3.12 1.40 -16.44
C PHE A 107 1.79 0.67 -16.55
N MET A 108 1.85 -0.65 -16.72
CA MET A 108 0.69 -1.52 -16.82
C MET A 108 0.48 -2.27 -15.51
N ALA A 109 -0.78 -2.44 -15.12
CA ALA A 109 -1.18 -3.20 -13.96
C ALA A 109 -2.34 -4.12 -14.31
N GLN A 110 -2.36 -5.31 -13.71
CA GLN A 110 -3.56 -6.14 -13.70
C GLN A 110 -4.50 -5.58 -12.63
N GLY A 111 -5.55 -4.88 -13.08
CA GLY A 111 -6.56 -4.33 -12.19
C GLY A 111 -7.78 -5.21 -12.08
N MET A 112 -8.61 -4.89 -11.08
CA MET A 112 -9.93 -5.43 -10.91
C MET A 112 -10.93 -4.31 -10.66
N ILE A 113 -12.07 -4.38 -11.34
CA ILE A 113 -13.21 -3.49 -11.12
C ILE A 113 -14.41 -4.37 -10.82
N ASN A 114 -15.10 -4.09 -9.72
CA ASN A 114 -16.28 -4.85 -9.27
C ASN A 114 -16.04 -6.38 -9.26
N GLY A 115 -14.83 -6.81 -8.87
CA GLY A 115 -14.46 -8.23 -8.76
C GLY A 115 -13.98 -8.90 -10.05
N LEU A 116 -13.94 -8.20 -11.18
CA LEU A 116 -13.52 -8.74 -12.48
C LEU A 116 -12.23 -8.10 -12.98
N SER A 117 -11.33 -8.92 -13.50
CA SER A 117 -9.98 -8.53 -13.88
C SER A 117 -9.91 -7.92 -15.29
N LEU A 118 -9.15 -6.83 -15.43
CA LEU A 118 -8.82 -6.20 -16.72
C LEU A 118 -7.45 -5.48 -16.66
N PRO A 119 -6.72 -5.40 -17.78
CA PRO A 119 -5.48 -4.64 -17.85
C PRO A 119 -5.77 -3.14 -17.73
N MET A 120 -5.00 -2.45 -16.89
CA MET A 120 -5.09 -1.01 -16.67
C MET A 120 -3.73 -0.36 -16.89
N MET A 121 -3.71 0.78 -17.58
CA MET A 121 -2.54 1.63 -17.71
C MET A 121 -2.60 2.75 -16.67
N VAL A 122 -1.51 3.02 -15.96
CA VAL A 122 -1.41 4.21 -15.10
C VAL A 122 -1.36 5.45 -15.99
N ASP A 123 -2.33 6.35 -15.82
CA ASP A 123 -2.44 7.56 -16.62
C ASP A 123 -2.75 8.77 -15.73
N THR A 124 -1.73 9.58 -15.48
CA THR A 124 -1.84 10.83 -14.69
C THR A 124 -2.56 11.95 -15.44
N GLY A 125 -2.74 11.82 -16.76
CA GLY A 125 -3.52 12.74 -17.57
C GLY A 125 -5.02 12.48 -17.53
N ALA A 126 -5.43 11.27 -17.14
CA ALA A 126 -6.84 10.92 -17.00
C ALA A 126 -7.39 11.38 -15.64
N SER A 127 -8.43 12.23 -15.65
CA SER A 127 -9.03 12.71 -14.40
C SER A 127 -9.73 11.61 -13.59
N MET A 128 -10.25 10.58 -14.26
CA MET A 128 -10.99 9.48 -13.66
C MET A 128 -10.53 8.13 -14.22
N VAL A 129 -10.78 7.06 -13.47
CA VAL A 129 -10.65 5.70 -13.99
C VAL A 129 -11.52 5.56 -15.24
N SER A 130 -10.93 5.24 -16.38
CA SER A 130 -11.65 5.25 -17.65
C SER A 130 -11.62 3.87 -18.30
N MET A 131 -12.72 3.45 -18.90
CA MET A 131 -12.83 2.15 -19.55
C MET A 131 -13.67 2.21 -20.83
N SER A 132 -13.51 1.22 -21.69
CA SER A 132 -14.33 1.10 -22.89
C SER A 132 -15.76 0.67 -22.54
N ALA A 133 -16.74 1.00 -23.38
CA ALA A 133 -18.09 0.47 -23.25
C ALA A 133 -18.14 -1.07 -23.34
N GLN A 134 -17.17 -1.69 -24.03
CA GLN A 134 -17.03 -3.14 -24.08
C GLN A 134 -16.65 -3.71 -22.71
N ASP A 135 -15.67 -3.10 -22.03
CA ASP A 135 -15.27 -3.52 -20.68
C ASP A 135 -16.37 -3.25 -19.67
N ALA A 136 -17.02 -2.07 -19.72
CA ALA A 136 -18.16 -1.76 -18.85
C ALA A 136 -19.26 -2.85 -18.93
N ARG A 137 -19.60 -3.31 -20.15
CA ARG A 137 -20.56 -4.41 -20.33
C ARG A 137 -20.06 -5.74 -19.76
N ARG A 138 -18.79 -6.08 -19.96
CA ARG A 138 -18.17 -7.29 -19.37
C ARG A 138 -18.19 -7.26 -17.85
N LEU A 139 -18.02 -6.06 -17.28
CA LEU A 139 -18.03 -5.80 -15.84
C LEU A 139 -19.44 -5.70 -15.25
N GLY A 140 -20.50 -5.82 -16.06
CA GLY A 140 -21.89 -5.69 -15.62
C GLY A 140 -22.31 -4.25 -15.26
N ILE A 141 -21.56 -3.25 -15.71
CA ILE A 141 -21.83 -1.84 -15.42
C ILE A 141 -22.82 -1.30 -16.46
N ASP A 142 -24.04 -0.96 -16.02
CA ASP A 142 -25.04 -0.28 -16.85
C ASP A 142 -24.73 1.23 -16.95
N TYR A 143 -23.69 1.53 -17.72
CA TYR A 143 -23.15 2.89 -17.86
C TYR A 143 -24.13 3.88 -18.50
N LYS A 144 -25.14 3.40 -19.24
CA LYS A 144 -26.14 4.26 -19.91
C LYS A 144 -27.11 4.90 -18.94
N ARG A 145 -27.22 4.38 -17.71
CA ARG A 145 -27.95 5.02 -16.60
C ARG A 145 -27.17 6.19 -15.99
N GLY A 146 -25.87 6.27 -16.26
CA GLY A 146 -25.00 7.33 -15.79
C GLY A 146 -25.21 8.66 -16.52
N GLN A 147 -24.63 9.73 -15.98
CA GLN A 147 -24.68 11.05 -16.60
C GLN A 147 -23.79 11.06 -17.85
N ARG A 148 -24.38 11.40 -19.01
CA ARG A 148 -23.62 11.66 -20.23
C ARG A 148 -22.94 13.03 -20.15
N MET A 149 -21.65 13.06 -20.48
CA MET A 149 -20.84 14.28 -20.51
C MET A 149 -19.82 14.21 -21.66
N PHE A 150 -19.00 15.24 -21.80
CA PHE A 150 -17.92 15.28 -22.78
C PHE A 150 -16.57 15.31 -22.06
N SER A 151 -15.60 14.55 -22.57
CA SER A 151 -14.24 14.51 -22.06
C SER A 151 -13.27 15.00 -23.12
N ASN A 152 -12.29 15.80 -22.70
CA ASN A 152 -11.17 16.21 -23.55
C ASN A 152 -10.10 15.11 -23.50
N THR A 153 -9.88 14.44 -24.63
CA THR A 153 -8.85 13.39 -24.76
C THR A 153 -7.77 13.83 -25.74
N ALA A 154 -6.69 13.05 -25.84
CA ALA A 154 -5.65 13.27 -26.85
C ALA A 154 -6.19 13.23 -28.30
N ASN A 155 -7.29 12.51 -28.53
CA ASN A 155 -7.93 12.40 -29.84
C ASN A 155 -9.09 13.40 -30.03
N GLY A 156 -9.21 14.40 -29.15
CA GLY A 156 -10.26 15.41 -29.17
C GLY A 156 -11.37 15.15 -28.16
N VAL A 157 -12.48 15.88 -28.34
CA VAL A 157 -13.63 15.85 -27.44
C VAL A 157 -14.52 14.65 -27.78
N VAL A 158 -14.76 13.78 -26.81
CA VAL A 158 -15.57 12.57 -26.99
C VAL A 158 -16.68 12.48 -25.94
N PRO A 159 -17.86 11.94 -26.30
CA PRO A 159 -18.91 11.67 -25.34
C PRO A 159 -18.49 10.51 -24.42
N VAL A 160 -18.71 10.70 -23.12
CA VAL A 160 -18.45 9.71 -22.07
C VAL A 160 -19.63 9.64 -21.11
N PHE A 161 -19.69 8.56 -20.33
CA PHE A 161 -20.69 8.37 -19.29
C PHE A 161 -20.02 8.28 -17.93
N LEU A 162 -20.45 9.12 -17.00
CA LEU A 162 -20.00 9.09 -15.62
C LEU A 162 -20.64 7.91 -14.89
N VAL A 163 -19.81 7.08 -14.26
CA VAL A 163 -20.22 5.92 -13.48
C VAL A 163 -19.55 5.93 -12.11
N ARG A 164 -20.18 5.28 -11.15
CA ARG A 164 -19.61 5.00 -9.84
C ARG A 164 -19.17 3.54 -9.81
N LEU A 165 -17.90 3.30 -9.54
CA LEU A 165 -17.33 1.97 -9.40
C LEU A 165 -17.37 1.57 -7.92
N ASP A 166 -17.95 0.42 -7.63
CA ASP A 166 -18.10 -0.05 -6.24
C ASP A 166 -16.74 -0.35 -5.63
N ASN A 167 -15.88 -1.00 -6.42
CA ASN A 167 -14.53 -1.37 -6.03
C ASN A 167 -13.56 -1.29 -7.20
N VAL A 168 -12.40 -0.69 -6.97
CA VAL A 168 -11.25 -0.72 -7.88
C VAL A 168 -10.03 -1.20 -7.11
N ARG A 169 -9.36 -2.23 -7.63
CA ARG A 169 -8.19 -2.85 -6.99
C ARG A 169 -7.02 -3.02 -7.95
N ILE A 170 -5.81 -2.76 -7.45
CA ILE A 170 -4.53 -3.01 -8.12
C ILE A 170 -3.55 -3.60 -7.09
N GLY A 171 -3.23 -4.90 -7.21
CA GLY A 171 -2.49 -5.60 -6.13
C GLY A 171 -3.25 -5.50 -4.80
N ASP A 172 -2.56 -5.05 -3.75
CA ASP A 172 -3.14 -4.83 -2.42
C ASP A 172 -3.79 -3.44 -2.25
N LEU A 173 -3.73 -2.59 -3.28
CA LEU A 173 -4.38 -1.28 -3.29
C LEU A 173 -5.84 -1.42 -3.68
N GLU A 174 -6.75 -1.28 -2.72
CA GLU A 174 -8.19 -1.35 -2.94
C GLU A 174 -8.89 -0.08 -2.49
N LEU A 175 -9.72 0.48 -3.37
CA LEU A 175 -10.53 1.66 -3.13
C LEU A 175 -12.00 1.38 -3.47
N SER A 176 -12.90 1.78 -2.58
CA SER A 176 -14.34 1.75 -2.80
C SER A 176 -14.87 3.09 -3.26
N GLY A 177 -15.97 3.06 -4.04
CA GLY A 177 -16.65 4.26 -4.50
C GLY A 177 -15.70 5.17 -5.28
N VAL A 178 -15.21 4.67 -6.40
CA VAL A 178 -14.29 5.39 -7.29
C VAL A 178 -15.08 5.93 -8.48
N ASP A 179 -14.87 7.19 -8.80
CA ASP A 179 -15.51 7.78 -9.98
C ASP A 179 -14.82 7.30 -11.24
N GLY A 180 -15.61 6.88 -12.22
CA GLY A 180 -15.13 6.37 -13.49
C GLY A 180 -15.87 6.93 -14.69
N LEU A 181 -15.23 6.80 -15.86
CA LEU A 181 -15.79 7.19 -17.15
C LEU A 181 -15.86 5.99 -18.09
N VAL A 182 -16.96 5.90 -18.82
CA VAL A 182 -17.13 4.93 -19.90
C VAL A 182 -17.15 5.64 -21.25
N GLN A 183 -16.25 5.24 -22.15
CA GLN A 183 -16.14 5.79 -23.50
C GLN A 183 -16.66 4.79 -24.54
N GLU A 184 -17.56 5.23 -25.42
CA GLU A 184 -18.11 4.39 -26.48
C GLU A 184 -17.17 4.24 -27.68
N GLN A 185 -16.35 5.25 -27.97
CA GLN A 185 -15.37 5.26 -29.06
C GLN A 185 -14.13 4.39 -28.79
N GLY A 186 -14.20 3.51 -27.78
CA GLY A 186 -13.17 2.53 -27.45
C GLY A 186 -11.97 3.13 -26.71
N LEU A 187 -11.34 2.27 -25.90
CA LEU A 187 -10.03 2.47 -25.28
C LEU A 187 -9.30 1.12 -25.39
N PRO A 188 -8.02 1.09 -25.78
CA PRO A 188 -7.28 -0.16 -25.96
C PRO A 188 -7.06 -0.92 -24.64
N PHE A 189 -7.02 -0.19 -23.54
CA PHE A 189 -6.92 -0.67 -22.17
C PHE A 189 -7.65 0.32 -21.26
N ALA A 190 -8.08 -0.13 -20.08
CA ALA A 190 -8.59 0.79 -19.09
C ALA A 190 -7.47 1.70 -18.56
N LEU A 191 -7.84 2.89 -18.11
CA LEU A 191 -6.92 3.89 -17.58
C LEU A 191 -7.14 4.02 -16.08
N LEU A 192 -6.06 3.90 -15.29
CA LEU A 192 -6.04 4.18 -13.87
C LEU A 192 -5.76 5.67 -13.67
N GLY A 193 -6.83 6.46 -13.60
CA GLY A 193 -6.77 7.92 -13.52
C GLY A 193 -6.72 8.49 -12.11
N MET A 194 -6.75 9.82 -12.02
CA MET A 194 -6.58 10.57 -10.77
C MET A 194 -7.65 10.32 -9.70
N SER A 195 -8.86 9.87 -10.07
CA SER A 195 -9.89 9.44 -9.11
C SER A 195 -9.44 8.26 -8.23
N PHE A 196 -8.49 7.46 -8.71
CA PHE A 196 -7.77 6.45 -7.93
C PHE A 196 -6.42 6.99 -7.42
N LEU A 197 -5.60 7.53 -8.32
CA LEU A 197 -4.19 7.86 -8.03
C LEU A 197 -4.02 8.91 -6.92
N ASN A 198 -4.98 9.85 -6.75
CA ASN A 198 -4.93 10.84 -5.67
C ASN A 198 -4.98 10.23 -4.26
N ARG A 199 -5.42 8.98 -4.12
CA ARG A 199 -5.39 8.24 -2.84
C ARG A 199 -4.12 7.43 -2.65
N THR A 200 -3.14 7.62 -3.52
CA THR A 200 -1.84 6.96 -3.45
C THR A 200 -0.72 8.00 -3.40
N VAL A 201 0.39 7.64 -2.77
CA VAL A 201 1.69 8.25 -3.00
C VAL A 201 2.31 7.54 -4.19
N MET A 202 2.66 8.29 -5.22
CA MET A 202 3.34 7.79 -6.41
C MET A 202 4.81 8.16 -6.34
N GLN A 203 5.70 7.18 -6.41
CA GLN A 203 7.14 7.37 -6.53
C GLN A 203 7.62 6.70 -7.80
N ARG A 204 8.38 7.41 -8.63
CA ARG A 204 8.95 6.88 -9.87
C ARG A 204 10.46 6.99 -9.81
N ASP A 205 11.13 5.87 -10.08
CA ASP A 205 12.58 5.78 -10.25
C ASP A 205 12.89 5.06 -11.56
N GLY A 206 13.25 5.84 -12.58
CA GLY A 206 13.48 5.33 -13.94
C GLY A 206 12.28 4.57 -14.53
N GLN A 207 12.45 3.25 -14.68
CA GLN A 207 11.45 2.31 -15.20
C GLN A 207 10.58 1.68 -14.11
N GLN A 208 10.82 1.99 -12.84
CA GLN A 208 10.04 1.49 -11.72
C GLN A 208 9.08 2.57 -11.20
N MET A 209 7.86 2.17 -10.87
CA MET A 209 6.89 3.00 -10.17
C MET A 209 6.37 2.26 -8.94
N VAL A 210 6.33 2.95 -7.81
CA VAL A 210 5.71 2.46 -6.58
C VAL A 210 4.47 3.30 -6.30
N LEU A 211 3.34 2.64 -6.13
CA LEU A 211 2.10 3.24 -5.66
C LEU A 211 1.84 2.74 -4.24
N THR A 212 1.71 3.66 -3.29
CA THR A 212 1.50 3.35 -1.87
C THR A 212 0.20 3.99 -1.40
N LYS A 213 -0.71 3.24 -0.78
CA LYS A 213 -1.99 3.77 -0.28
C LYS A 213 -1.73 4.90 0.72
N ARG A 214 -2.42 6.02 0.53
CA ARG A 214 -2.28 7.18 1.40
C ARG A 214 -3.29 7.14 2.55
N TYR A 215 -4.53 6.72 2.26
CA TYR A 215 -5.66 6.62 3.21
C TYR A 215 -6.67 5.55 2.74
#